data_AF-A0A526RQC9-F1
#
_entry.id   AF-A0A526RQC9-F1
#
_cell.length_a   1.000
_cell.length_b   1.000
_cell.length_c   1.000
_cell.angle_alpha   90.00
_cell.angle_beta   90.00
_cell.angle_gamma   90.00
#
_symmetry.space_group_name_H-M   'P 1'
#
loop_
_entity.id
_entity.type
_entity.pdbx_description
1 polymer ?
#
loop_
_entity_poly.entity_id
_entity_poly.type
_entity_poly.pdbx_seq_one_letter_code
_entity_poly.pdbx_strand_id
1 'polypeptide(L)'
;MTMPVSPGRDTRIDVFRALALLTIFIDHVPGTMFETLTYKNFGFSDAAEAFVLISGMSVALAYGSKFQSGGRLLATLKMWRRAGVLYVAHIVTTMAVMALFCAAAVFARRPELLKLINIEPLMKNTPEVLVGIVTLGHQLGYNNILPVYAVLLLLAPAFLLLISYRPVPALVLSGALWLVAGIWQIAPPNYPEPGFWFLNPLSWQFLFNIGLAAMLHVRRGGVIPVNRWLLGAAAAYVLTALVWVHSPLWGRISWLDLPVVLTGFDKTFLSLPRLLHILAVSYLIVALPAVSNLFRT
;
A
#
# COMPACT_ATOMS: atom_id res chain seq x y z
N MET A 1 43.76 8.90 8.43
CA MET A 1 42.71 7.89 8.63
C MET A 1 41.42 8.46 8.03
N THR A 2 41.17 8.20 6.75
CA THR A 2 39.98 8.71 6.06
C THR A 2 38.78 7.87 6.51
N MET A 3 37.86 8.50 7.23
CA MET A 3 36.59 7.88 7.59
C MET A 3 35.86 7.46 6.30
N PRO A 4 35.38 6.21 6.16
CA PRO A 4 34.57 5.84 5.03
C PRO A 4 33.30 6.70 5.05
N VAL A 5 33.10 7.48 4.00
CA VAL A 5 31.87 8.23 3.76
C VAL A 5 30.74 7.20 3.75
N SER A 6 29.88 7.24 4.78
CA SER A 6 28.65 6.45 4.75
C SER A 6 27.91 6.80 3.46
N PRO A 7 27.48 5.83 2.63
CA PRO A 7 26.66 6.13 1.48
C PRO A 7 25.46 6.93 1.97
N GLY A 8 25.33 8.18 1.50
CA GLY A 8 24.31 9.10 1.98
C GLY A 8 22.92 8.47 1.90
N ARG A 9 22.10 8.70 2.93
CA ARG A 9 20.69 8.28 2.95
C ARG A 9 20.00 8.86 1.72
N ASP A 10 19.36 8.02 0.90
CA ASP A 10 18.59 8.50 -0.25
C ASP A 10 17.32 9.22 0.25
N THR A 11 17.38 10.56 0.26
CA THR A 11 16.33 11.44 0.78
C THR A 11 15.04 11.36 -0.05
N ARG A 12 15.11 10.94 -1.32
CA ARG A 12 13.95 10.82 -2.21
C ARG A 12 12.88 9.90 -1.64
N ILE A 13 13.29 8.77 -1.08
CA ILE A 13 12.38 7.76 -0.52
C ILE A 13 11.67 8.30 0.72
N ASP A 14 12.38 9.07 1.54
CA ASP A 14 11.80 9.70 2.72
C ASP A 14 10.78 10.79 2.32
N VAL A 15 11.08 11.58 1.28
CA VAL A 15 10.16 12.59 0.74
C VAL A 15 8.91 11.95 0.14
N PHE A 16 9.06 10.95 -0.74
CA PHE A 16 7.90 10.27 -1.32
C PHE A 16 7.04 9.56 -0.26
N ARG A 17 7.66 8.99 0.78
CA ARG A 17 6.92 8.42 1.91
C ARG A 17 6.13 9.50 2.65
N ALA A 18 6.73 10.66 2.90
CA ALA A 18 6.05 11.77 3.57
C ALA A 18 4.88 12.30 2.72
N LEU A 19 5.09 12.47 1.41
CA LEU A 19 4.04 12.89 0.47
C LEU A 19 2.90 11.86 0.40
N ALA A 20 3.20 10.56 0.38
CA ALA A 20 2.18 9.53 0.39
C ALA A 20 1.34 9.58 1.69
N LEU A 21 1.99 9.71 2.86
CA LEU A 21 1.28 9.84 4.13
C LEU A 21 0.41 11.10 4.21
N LEU A 22 0.92 12.24 3.72
CA LEU A 22 0.17 13.49 3.67
C LEU A 22 -1.06 13.36 2.75
N THR A 23 -0.88 12.76 1.58
CA THR A 23 -1.96 12.55 0.62
C THR A 23 -3.03 11.61 1.18
N ILE A 24 -2.62 10.50 1.82
CA ILE A 24 -3.54 9.60 2.52
C ILE A 24 -4.35 10.36 3.57
N PHE A 25 -3.69 11.19 4.39
CA PHE A 25 -4.38 11.99 5.41
C PHE A 25 -5.42 12.93 4.80
N ILE A 26 -5.07 13.69 3.75
CA ILE A 26 -6.00 14.59 3.06
C ILE A 26 -7.18 13.81 2.48
N ASP A 27 -6.91 12.66 1.86
CA ASP A 27 -7.94 11.80 1.27
C ASP A 27 -8.89 11.17 2.29
N HIS A 28 -8.53 11.20 3.58
CA HIS A 28 -9.34 10.68 4.69
C HIS A 28 -10.17 11.78 5.39
N VAL A 29 -10.08 13.03 4.91
CA VAL A 29 -10.93 14.15 5.33
C VAL A 29 -11.67 14.70 4.10
N PRO A 30 -12.70 13.98 3.61
CA PRO A 30 -13.40 14.36 2.39
C PRO A 30 -14.19 15.67 2.55
N GLY A 31 -14.37 16.38 1.44
CA GLY A 31 -15.08 17.67 1.39
C GLY A 31 -14.20 18.89 1.61
N THR A 32 -12.87 18.71 1.66
CA THR A 32 -11.91 19.83 1.71
C THR A 32 -11.41 20.18 0.31
N MET A 33 -11.04 21.44 0.07
CA MET A 33 -10.50 21.85 -1.25
C MET A 33 -9.22 21.08 -1.61
N PHE A 34 -8.43 20.69 -0.60
CA PHE A 34 -7.19 19.94 -0.77
C PHE A 34 -7.41 18.54 -1.34
N GLU A 35 -8.58 17.94 -1.12
CA GLU A 35 -8.95 16.63 -1.67
C GLU A 35 -8.89 16.63 -3.20
N THR A 36 -9.20 17.75 -3.87
CA THR A 36 -9.15 17.82 -5.34
C THR A 36 -7.73 17.81 -5.91
N LEU A 37 -6.75 18.15 -5.08
CA LEU A 37 -5.33 18.23 -5.44
C LEU A 37 -4.57 16.94 -5.11
N THR A 38 -5.23 15.93 -4.54
CA THR A 38 -4.57 14.67 -4.18
C THR A 38 -4.43 13.73 -5.37
N TYR A 39 -3.42 12.85 -5.27
CA TYR A 39 -3.02 11.91 -6.32
C TYR A 39 -4.18 11.04 -6.85
N LYS A 40 -5.18 10.72 -6.02
CA LYS A 40 -6.34 9.90 -6.43
C LYS A 40 -7.16 10.49 -7.58
N ASN A 41 -7.09 11.80 -7.81
CA ASN A 41 -7.85 12.47 -8.88
C ASN A 41 -7.12 12.46 -10.23
N PHE A 42 -5.85 12.07 -10.26
CA PHE A 42 -5.00 12.18 -11.45
C PHE A 42 -4.75 10.84 -12.15
N GLY A 43 -5.35 9.75 -11.69
CA GLY A 43 -5.18 8.45 -12.33
C GLY A 43 -5.83 7.30 -11.57
N PHE A 44 -5.52 6.07 -12.00
CA PHE A 44 -6.21 4.87 -11.50
C PHE A 44 -5.76 4.44 -10.10
N SER A 45 -4.51 4.73 -9.73
CA SER A 45 -3.98 4.47 -8.39
C SER A 45 -3.97 5.74 -7.54
N ASP A 46 -3.86 5.56 -6.23
CA ASP A 46 -3.77 6.62 -5.23
C ASP A 46 -2.53 6.42 -4.33
N ALA A 47 -2.49 7.19 -3.24
CA ALA A 47 -1.33 7.23 -2.36
C ALA A 47 -1.08 5.91 -1.62
N ALA A 48 -2.06 5.01 -1.52
CA ALA A 48 -1.88 3.70 -0.90
C ALA A 48 -0.94 2.82 -1.74
N GLU A 49 -1.07 2.79 -3.07
CA GLU A 49 -0.15 2.01 -3.92
C GLU A 49 1.27 2.54 -3.82
N ALA A 50 1.42 3.87 -3.89
CA ALA A 50 2.73 4.51 -3.71
C ALA A 50 3.34 4.14 -2.35
N PHE A 51 2.55 4.23 -1.27
CA PHE A 51 2.98 3.89 0.08
C PHE A 51 3.45 2.42 0.19
N VAL A 52 2.71 1.47 -0.38
CA VAL A 52 3.06 0.04 -0.30
C VAL A 52 4.29 -0.29 -1.14
N LEU A 53 4.41 0.27 -2.34
CA LEU A 53 5.61 0.13 -3.18
C LEU A 53 6.85 0.68 -2.48
N ILE A 54 6.76 1.89 -1.94
CA ILE A 54 7.84 2.56 -1.19
C ILE A 54 8.17 1.82 0.10
N SER A 55 7.19 1.21 0.75
CA SER A 55 7.39 0.39 1.93
C SER A 55 8.23 -0.85 1.62
N GLY A 56 7.99 -1.52 0.49
CA GLY A 56 8.84 -2.60 0.00
C GLY A 56 10.28 -2.14 -0.24
N MET A 57 10.46 -1.01 -0.94
CA MET A 57 11.78 -0.40 -1.15
C MET A 57 12.48 -0.06 0.17
N SER A 58 11.75 0.47 1.14
CA SER A 58 12.27 0.84 2.46
C SER A 58 12.75 -0.38 3.25
N VAL A 59 12.03 -1.50 3.16
CA VAL A 59 12.45 -2.77 3.78
C VAL A 59 13.74 -3.30 3.14
N ALA A 60 13.85 -3.25 1.80
CA ALA A 60 15.09 -3.61 1.10
C ALA A 60 16.28 -2.75 1.58
N LEU A 61 16.09 -1.44 1.74
CA LEU A 61 17.15 -0.54 2.19
C LEU A 61 17.57 -0.78 3.64
N ALA A 62 16.60 -0.97 4.53
CA ALA A 62 16.83 -1.07 5.96
C ALA A 62 17.40 -2.44 6.40
N TYR A 63 16.97 -3.51 5.73
CA TYR A 63 17.24 -4.89 6.13
C TYR A 63 18.01 -5.69 5.08
N GLY A 64 18.01 -5.31 3.80
CA GLY A 64 18.57 -6.11 2.70
C GLY A 64 20.05 -6.48 2.90
N SER A 65 20.92 -5.54 3.28
CA SER A 65 22.34 -5.83 3.55
C SER A 65 22.58 -6.58 4.86
N LYS A 66 21.63 -6.48 5.82
CA LYS A 66 21.71 -7.12 7.14
C LYS A 66 21.17 -8.55 7.14
N PHE A 67 20.44 -8.93 6.10
CA PHE A 67 19.81 -10.25 5.96
C PHE A 67 20.76 -11.29 5.35
N GLN A 68 22.00 -11.35 5.85
CA GLN A 68 23.03 -12.32 5.46
C GLN A 68 23.09 -13.49 6.45
N SER A 69 23.83 -14.56 6.10
CA SER A 69 24.04 -15.71 7.00
C SER A 69 24.53 -15.23 8.37
N GLY A 70 23.89 -15.70 9.45
CA GLY A 70 24.16 -15.25 10.83
C GLY A 70 23.39 -14.01 11.30
N GLY A 71 22.96 -13.11 10.40
CA GLY A 71 22.22 -11.88 10.74
C GLY A 71 20.70 -11.97 10.61
N ARG A 72 20.19 -13.05 10.00
CA ARG A 72 18.77 -13.21 9.64
C ARG A 72 17.83 -13.14 10.82
N LEU A 73 18.12 -13.87 11.89
CA LEU A 73 17.25 -13.92 13.07
C LEU A 73 17.07 -12.51 13.67
N LEU A 74 18.17 -11.77 13.86
CA LEU A 74 18.10 -10.42 14.41
C LEU A 74 17.34 -9.46 13.49
N ALA A 75 17.51 -9.57 12.16
CA ALA A 75 16.75 -8.77 11.21
C ALA A 75 15.25 -9.13 11.21
N THR A 76 14.91 -10.42 11.28
CA THR A 76 13.53 -10.94 11.43
C THR A 76 12.88 -10.38 12.69
N LEU A 77 13.53 -10.50 13.85
CA LEU A 77 13.01 -9.98 15.11
C LEU A 77 12.79 -8.46 15.08
N LYS A 78 13.67 -7.70 14.41
CA LYS A 78 13.48 -6.26 14.23
C LYS A 78 12.27 -5.93 13.34
N MET A 79 12.03 -6.70 12.28
CA MET A 79 10.85 -6.54 11.43
C MET A 79 9.57 -6.89 12.19
N TRP A 80 9.57 -8.01 12.93
CA TRP A 80 8.43 -8.44 13.73
C TRP A 80 8.12 -7.49 14.89
N ARG A 81 9.15 -6.97 15.58
CA ARG A 81 8.96 -5.90 16.58
C ARG A 81 8.26 -4.70 15.96
N ARG A 82 8.67 -4.29 14.76
CA ARG A 82 8.05 -3.15 14.06
C ARG A 82 6.62 -3.49 13.60
N ALA A 83 6.35 -4.71 13.16
CA ALA A 83 4.99 -5.16 12.87
C ALA A 83 4.10 -5.11 14.12
N GLY A 84 4.63 -5.53 15.28
CA GLY A 84 3.95 -5.40 16.58
C GLY A 84 3.67 -3.95 16.98
N VAL A 85 4.62 -3.03 16.76
CA VAL A 85 4.40 -1.59 16.98
C VAL A 85 3.28 -1.06 16.08
N LEU A 86 3.24 -1.47 14.81
CA LEU A 86 2.17 -1.08 13.89
C LEU A 86 0.80 -1.63 14.31
N TYR A 87 0.76 -2.88 14.76
CA TYR A 87 -0.44 -3.49 15.32
C TYR A 87 -0.95 -2.72 16.54
N VAL A 88 -0.09 -2.44 17.52
CA VAL A 88 -0.47 -1.66 18.71
C VAL A 88 -0.91 -0.25 18.33
N ALA A 89 -0.18 0.41 17.43
CA ALA A 89 -0.55 1.73 16.93
C ALA A 89 -1.92 1.71 16.25
N HIS A 90 -2.23 0.69 15.47
CA HIS A 90 -3.55 0.51 14.86
C HIS A 90 -4.64 0.34 15.91
N ILE A 91 -4.45 -0.53 16.91
CA ILE A 91 -5.44 -0.71 17.99
C ILE A 91 -5.69 0.60 18.74
N VAL A 92 -4.63 1.29 19.16
CA VAL A 92 -4.74 2.56 19.90
C VAL A 92 -5.44 3.65 19.07
N THR A 93 -5.05 3.80 17.79
CA THR A 93 -5.68 4.79 16.90
C THR A 93 -7.14 4.45 16.61
N THR A 94 -7.48 3.18 16.40
CA THR A 94 -8.86 2.71 16.23
C THR A 94 -9.70 3.03 17.48
N MET A 95 -9.17 2.77 18.69
CA MET A 95 -9.87 3.13 19.93
C MET A 95 -10.03 4.65 20.09
N ALA A 96 -9.00 5.44 19.76
CA ALA A 96 -9.06 6.89 19.86
C ALA A 96 -10.09 7.51 18.88
N VAL A 97 -10.11 7.03 17.63
CA VAL A 97 -11.09 7.46 16.61
C VAL A 97 -12.50 7.07 17.05
N MET A 98 -12.69 5.83 17.51
CA MET A 98 -13.98 5.37 18.00
C MET A 98 -14.48 6.21 19.19
N ALA A 99 -13.61 6.50 20.16
CA ALA A 99 -13.95 7.36 21.29
C ALA A 99 -14.34 8.78 20.83
N LEU A 100 -13.62 9.35 19.86
CA LEU A 100 -13.92 10.67 19.30
C LEU A 100 -15.30 10.71 18.63
N PHE A 101 -15.61 9.72 17.79
CA PHE A 101 -16.91 9.64 17.11
C PHE A 101 -18.06 9.37 18.08
N CYS A 102 -17.87 8.51 19.08
CA CYS A 102 -18.84 8.29 20.14
C CYS A 102 -19.08 9.56 20.96
N ALA A 103 -18.02 10.28 21.35
CA ALA A 103 -18.13 11.55 22.05
C ALA A 103 -18.89 12.58 21.21
N ALA A 104 -18.55 12.73 19.93
CA ALA A 104 -19.25 13.63 19.03
C ALA A 104 -20.74 13.26 18.87
N ALA A 105 -21.05 11.97 18.73
CA ALA A 105 -22.43 11.50 18.65
C ALA A 105 -23.25 11.84 19.91
N VAL A 106 -22.66 11.68 21.10
CA VAL A 106 -23.30 11.97 22.39
C VAL A 106 -23.45 13.49 22.59
N PHE A 107 -22.37 14.25 22.48
CA PHE A 107 -22.37 15.68 22.80
C PHE A 107 -23.10 16.53 21.75
N ALA A 108 -22.98 16.19 20.46
CA ALA A 108 -23.69 16.88 19.39
C ALA A 108 -25.11 16.36 19.17
N ARG A 109 -25.54 15.31 19.89
CA ARG A 109 -26.83 14.61 19.71
C ARG A 109 -27.05 14.15 18.27
N ARG A 110 -26.00 13.61 17.67
CA ARG A 110 -25.94 13.19 16.26
C ARG A 110 -25.55 11.71 16.14
N PRO A 111 -26.49 10.78 16.40
CA PRO A 111 -26.21 9.34 16.39
C PRO A 111 -25.79 8.82 14.99
N GLU A 112 -26.12 9.54 13.92
CA GLU A 112 -25.71 9.23 12.55
C GLU A 112 -24.18 9.22 12.36
N LEU A 113 -23.43 9.92 13.22
CA LEU A 113 -21.96 9.93 13.16
C LEU A 113 -21.37 8.53 13.35
N LEU A 114 -22.04 7.65 14.11
CA LEU A 114 -21.60 6.27 14.33
C LEU A 114 -21.64 5.42 13.04
N LYS A 115 -22.39 5.84 12.03
CA LYS A 115 -22.50 5.11 10.75
C LYS A 115 -21.38 5.46 9.78
N LEU A 116 -20.78 6.64 9.91
CA LEU A 116 -19.87 7.21 8.91
C LEU A 116 -18.60 6.38 8.66
N ILE A 117 -18.09 5.70 9.69
CA ILE A 117 -16.84 4.94 9.62
C ILE A 117 -17.00 3.50 10.12
N ASN A 118 -18.21 2.95 9.99
CA ASN A 118 -18.53 1.58 10.37
C ASN A 118 -18.36 1.28 11.88
N ILE A 119 -18.76 2.23 12.75
CA ILE A 119 -18.85 2.00 14.21
C ILE A 119 -20.20 1.38 14.59
N GLU A 120 -21.26 1.59 13.80
CA GLU A 120 -22.61 1.07 14.08
C GLU A 120 -22.65 -0.43 14.46
N PRO A 121 -21.89 -1.35 13.81
CA PRO A 121 -21.88 -2.76 14.21
C PRO A 121 -21.47 -2.98 15.67
N LEU A 122 -20.62 -2.13 16.25
CA LEU A 122 -20.21 -2.23 17.65
C LEU A 122 -21.40 -2.08 18.61
N MET A 123 -22.43 -1.32 18.23
CA MET A 123 -23.64 -1.12 19.03
C MET A 123 -24.61 -2.30 18.93
N LYS A 124 -24.52 -3.09 17.86
CA LYS A 124 -25.41 -4.24 17.59
C LYS A 124 -24.81 -5.55 18.11
N ASN A 125 -23.52 -5.77 17.84
CA ASN A 125 -22.80 -7.03 18.05
C ASN A 125 -21.45 -6.75 18.75
N THR A 126 -21.48 -6.18 19.96
CA THR A 126 -20.27 -5.68 20.63
C THR A 126 -19.19 -6.75 20.82
N PRO A 127 -19.48 -7.95 21.36
CA PRO A 127 -18.43 -8.96 21.56
C PRO A 127 -17.74 -9.37 20.26
N GLU A 128 -18.51 -9.59 19.19
CA GLU A 128 -18.00 -10.02 17.89
C GLU A 128 -17.15 -8.93 17.25
N VAL A 129 -17.57 -7.68 17.33
CA VAL A 129 -16.80 -6.54 16.80
C VAL A 129 -15.52 -6.32 17.59
N LEU A 130 -15.52 -6.48 18.91
CA LEU A 130 -14.28 -6.39 19.71
C LEU A 130 -13.28 -7.48 19.32
N VAL A 131 -13.75 -8.72 19.09
CA VAL A 131 -12.93 -9.80 18.53
C VAL A 131 -12.44 -9.42 17.13
N GLY A 132 -13.31 -8.90 16.28
CA GLY A 132 -12.98 -8.41 14.94
C GLY A 132 -11.87 -7.35 14.97
N ILE A 133 -11.95 -6.35 15.84
CA ILE A 133 -10.94 -5.29 15.96
C ILE A 133 -9.59 -5.86 16.38
N VAL A 134 -9.56 -6.71 17.41
CA VAL A 134 -8.31 -7.30 17.94
C VAL A 134 -7.67 -8.25 16.92
N THR A 135 -8.48 -8.99 16.16
CA THR A 135 -8.02 -9.89 15.10
C THR A 135 -7.80 -9.19 13.76
N LEU A 136 -7.98 -7.86 13.70
CA LEU A 136 -7.96 -7.03 12.49
C LEU A 136 -9.03 -7.38 11.44
N GLY A 137 -9.99 -8.25 11.78
CA GLY A 137 -11.16 -8.58 10.97
C GLY A 137 -12.13 -7.42 10.78
N HIS A 138 -12.36 -6.60 11.83
CA HIS A 138 -13.21 -5.41 11.76
C HIS A 138 -12.36 -4.15 11.72
N GLN A 139 -12.23 -3.56 10.53
CA GLN A 139 -11.47 -2.34 10.33
C GLN A 139 -12.44 -1.18 10.13
N LEU A 140 -12.28 -0.12 10.93
CA LEU A 140 -13.02 1.12 10.71
C LEU A 140 -12.66 1.70 9.34
N GLY A 141 -13.62 2.40 8.72
CA GLY A 141 -13.38 3.13 7.48
C GLY A 141 -12.16 4.02 7.63
N TYR A 142 -11.33 4.10 6.58
CA TYR A 142 -10.11 4.92 6.54
C TYR A 142 -8.94 4.42 7.44
N ASN A 143 -9.08 3.29 8.15
CA ASN A 143 -8.01 2.74 9.02
C ASN A 143 -7.38 1.44 8.49
N ASN A 144 -7.50 1.17 7.19
CA ASN A 144 -7.16 -0.13 6.60
C ASN A 144 -5.70 -0.30 6.17
N ILE A 145 -4.94 0.81 5.99
CA ILE A 145 -3.55 0.74 5.48
C ILE A 145 -2.54 0.21 6.51
N LEU A 146 -2.78 0.45 7.81
CA LEU A 146 -1.91 -0.05 8.88
C LEU A 146 -1.98 -1.58 9.02
N PRO A 147 -3.16 -2.22 9.09
CA PRO A 147 -3.30 -3.67 9.15
C PRO A 147 -2.57 -4.39 8.01
N VAL A 148 -2.81 -3.99 6.75
CA VAL A 148 -2.12 -4.62 5.61
C VAL A 148 -0.61 -4.44 5.72
N TYR A 149 -0.13 -3.26 6.11
CA TYR A 149 1.30 -3.03 6.24
C TYR A 149 1.95 -3.85 7.38
N ALA A 150 1.26 -4.02 8.50
CA ALA A 150 1.72 -4.88 9.59
C ALA A 150 1.87 -6.34 9.12
N VAL A 151 0.89 -6.86 8.37
CA VAL A 151 0.95 -8.21 7.78
C VAL A 151 2.09 -8.33 6.78
N LEU A 152 2.25 -7.37 5.87
CA LEU A 152 3.35 -7.37 4.90
C LEU A 152 4.72 -7.35 5.58
N LEU A 153 4.86 -6.61 6.68
CA LEU A 153 6.10 -6.55 7.45
C LEU A 153 6.35 -7.82 8.27
N LEU A 154 5.30 -8.50 8.73
CA LEU A 154 5.39 -9.82 9.35
C LEU A 154 5.91 -10.87 8.37
N LEU A 155 5.45 -10.82 7.11
CA LEU A 155 5.86 -11.70 6.01
C LEU A 155 7.17 -11.28 5.33
N ALA A 156 7.61 -10.03 5.51
CA ALA A 156 8.81 -9.47 4.89
C ALA A 156 10.09 -10.31 5.04
N PRO A 157 10.37 -11.02 6.16
CA PRO A 157 11.53 -11.91 6.25
C PRO A 157 11.51 -13.04 5.22
N ALA A 158 10.33 -13.63 4.96
CA ALA A 158 10.16 -14.67 3.95
C ALA A 158 10.34 -14.09 2.54
N PHE A 159 9.75 -12.93 2.26
CA PHE A 159 9.93 -12.24 0.98
C PHE A 159 11.39 -11.86 0.73
N LEU A 160 12.06 -11.29 1.74
CA LEU A 160 13.48 -10.95 1.67
C LEU A 160 14.34 -12.18 1.39
N LEU A 161 14.06 -13.31 2.04
CA LEU A 161 14.76 -14.57 1.80
C LEU A 161 14.61 -14.99 0.34
N LEU A 162 13.37 -15.17 -0.11
CA LEU A 162 13.07 -15.67 -1.46
C LEU A 162 13.62 -14.76 -2.56
N ILE A 163 13.38 -13.45 -2.45
CA ILE A 163 13.82 -12.46 -3.45
C ILE A 163 15.34 -12.31 -3.45
N SER A 164 16.00 -12.42 -2.29
CA SER A 164 17.46 -12.33 -2.22
C SER A 164 18.15 -13.47 -2.94
N TYR A 165 17.57 -14.68 -2.93
CA TYR A 165 18.12 -15.86 -3.59
C TYR A 165 17.70 -16.00 -5.06
N ARG A 166 16.40 -15.88 -5.34
CA ARG A 166 15.78 -16.16 -6.64
C ARG A 166 14.70 -15.10 -6.93
N PRO A 167 15.08 -13.87 -7.34
CA PRO A 167 14.14 -12.77 -7.48
C PRO A 167 13.04 -13.04 -8.51
N VAL A 168 13.37 -13.62 -9.66
CA VAL A 168 12.40 -13.89 -10.73
C VAL A 168 11.35 -14.93 -10.28
N PRO A 169 11.70 -16.14 -9.81
CA PRO A 169 10.71 -17.08 -9.29
C PRO A 169 9.88 -16.53 -8.12
N ALA A 170 10.50 -15.75 -7.23
CA ALA A 170 9.79 -15.14 -6.10
C ALA A 170 8.72 -14.15 -6.57
N LEU A 171 9.04 -13.30 -7.56
CA LEU A 171 8.07 -12.37 -8.15
C LEU A 171 6.99 -13.09 -8.96
N VAL A 172 7.33 -14.16 -9.69
CA VAL A 172 6.35 -14.98 -10.41
C VAL A 172 5.37 -15.63 -9.43
N LEU A 173 5.86 -16.22 -8.34
CA LEU A 173 5.02 -16.80 -7.29
C LEU A 173 4.12 -15.74 -6.63
N SER A 174 4.69 -14.57 -6.33
CA SER A 174 3.97 -13.45 -5.74
C SER A 174 2.88 -12.92 -6.68
N GLY A 175 3.16 -12.80 -7.98
CA GLY A 175 2.18 -12.41 -9.00
C GLY A 175 1.12 -13.48 -9.24
N ALA A 176 1.48 -14.76 -9.21
CA ALA A 176 0.53 -15.85 -9.30
C ALA A 176 -0.43 -15.84 -8.10
N LEU A 177 0.08 -15.65 -6.88
CA LEU A 177 -0.76 -15.51 -5.68
C LEU A 177 -1.72 -14.33 -5.79
N TRP A 178 -1.24 -13.17 -6.25
CA TRP A 178 -2.09 -12.00 -6.50
C TRP A 178 -3.21 -12.31 -7.52
N LEU A 179 -2.87 -12.93 -8.64
CA LEU A 179 -3.83 -13.26 -9.69
C LEU A 179 -4.87 -14.30 -9.23
N VAL A 180 -4.42 -15.37 -8.57
CA VAL A 180 -5.25 -16.42 -7.96
C VAL A 180 -6.21 -15.79 -6.94
N ALA A 181 -5.68 -14.99 -6.00
CA ALA A 181 -6.48 -14.33 -4.99
C ALA A 181 -7.52 -13.38 -5.61
N GLY A 182 -7.16 -12.68 -6.68
CA GLY A 182 -8.06 -11.79 -7.40
C GLY A 182 -9.13 -12.49 -8.22
N ILE A 183 -8.81 -13.60 -8.91
CA ILE A 183 -9.78 -14.35 -9.73
C ILE A 183 -10.82 -15.02 -8.84
N TRP A 184 -10.38 -15.67 -7.76
CA TRP A 184 -11.26 -16.41 -6.84
C TRP A 184 -11.70 -15.60 -5.62
N GLN A 185 -11.41 -14.29 -5.60
CA GLN A 185 -11.80 -13.37 -4.53
C GLN A 185 -11.38 -13.87 -3.13
N ILE A 186 -10.17 -14.42 -3.03
CA ILE A 186 -9.62 -14.96 -1.78
C ILE A 186 -8.98 -13.81 -0.99
N ALA A 187 -9.56 -13.48 0.15
CA ALA A 187 -9.06 -12.47 1.05
C ALA A 187 -9.46 -12.79 2.50
N PRO A 188 -8.76 -12.24 3.51
CA PRO A 188 -9.21 -12.34 4.89
C PRO A 188 -10.62 -11.73 5.06
N PRO A 189 -11.50 -12.34 5.86
CA PRO A 189 -12.88 -11.89 6.02
C PRO A 189 -12.97 -10.60 6.83
N ASN A 190 -13.98 -9.78 6.54
CA ASN A 190 -14.31 -8.55 7.28
C ASN A 190 -15.10 -8.83 8.58
N TYR A 191 -14.68 -9.82 9.37
CA TYR A 191 -15.47 -10.30 10.52
C TYR A 191 -15.73 -9.20 11.56
N PRO A 192 -16.98 -9.05 12.07
CA PRO A 192 -18.14 -9.92 11.87
C PRO A 192 -19.05 -9.55 10.68
N GLU A 193 -18.74 -8.46 9.99
CA GLU A 193 -19.50 -8.02 8.82
C GLU A 193 -19.22 -8.92 7.60
N PRO A 194 -20.14 -8.98 6.63
CA PRO A 194 -19.87 -9.67 5.38
C PRO A 194 -18.76 -8.98 4.56
N GLY A 195 -18.15 -9.74 3.66
CA GLY A 195 -17.12 -9.25 2.75
C GLY A 195 -15.69 -9.50 3.23
N PHE A 196 -14.77 -8.71 2.71
CA PHE A 196 -13.34 -8.92 2.84
C PHE A 196 -12.63 -7.70 3.42
N TRP A 197 -11.41 -7.89 3.89
CA TRP A 197 -10.51 -6.78 4.18
C TRP A 197 -10.42 -5.83 2.98
N PHE A 198 -10.60 -4.54 3.23
CA PHE A 198 -10.57 -3.52 2.18
C PHE A 198 -9.26 -3.52 1.39
N LEU A 199 -8.13 -3.84 2.03
CA LEU A 199 -6.82 -4.03 1.40
C LEU A 199 -6.37 -5.48 1.63
N ASN A 200 -6.51 -6.34 0.63
CA ASN A 200 -6.19 -7.76 0.74
C ASN A 200 -4.66 -7.99 0.78
N PRO A 201 -4.09 -8.50 1.89
CA PRO A 201 -2.64 -8.75 1.98
C PRO A 201 -2.12 -9.72 0.91
N LEU A 202 -2.94 -10.67 0.44
CA LEU A 202 -2.54 -11.64 -0.60
C LEU A 202 -2.34 -10.98 -1.97
N SER A 203 -3.05 -9.87 -2.21
CA SER A 203 -2.95 -9.10 -3.44
C SER A 203 -1.86 -8.03 -3.33
N TRP A 204 -1.90 -7.25 -2.25
CA TRP A 204 -1.02 -6.12 -2.03
C TRP A 204 0.45 -6.51 -1.76
N GLN A 205 0.71 -7.75 -1.34
CA GLN A 205 2.08 -8.27 -1.24
C GLN A 205 2.83 -8.26 -2.57
N PHE A 206 2.14 -8.34 -3.72
CA PHE A 206 2.82 -8.32 -5.01
C PHE A 206 3.47 -6.98 -5.28
N LEU A 207 2.75 -5.87 -5.08
CA LEU A 207 3.30 -4.52 -5.23
C LEU A 207 4.44 -4.25 -4.24
N PHE A 208 4.28 -4.72 -2.99
CA PHE A 208 5.34 -4.65 -1.99
C PHE A 208 6.60 -5.41 -2.44
N ASN A 209 6.44 -6.61 -2.99
CA ASN A 209 7.54 -7.44 -3.46
C ASN A 209 8.22 -6.88 -4.72
N ILE A 210 7.48 -6.21 -5.61
CA ILE A 210 8.06 -5.47 -6.73
C ILE A 210 9.00 -4.37 -6.21
N GLY A 211 8.55 -3.57 -5.24
CA GLY A 211 9.37 -2.53 -4.62
C GLY A 211 10.60 -3.11 -3.90
N LEU A 212 10.42 -4.19 -3.15
CA LEU A 212 11.49 -4.90 -2.46
C LEU A 212 12.55 -5.44 -3.44
N ALA A 213 12.12 -6.11 -4.51
CA ALA A 213 13.01 -6.67 -5.52
C ALA A 213 13.74 -5.59 -6.33
N ALA A 214 13.04 -4.55 -6.77
CA ALA A 214 13.63 -3.43 -7.52
C ALA A 214 14.74 -2.76 -6.71
N MET A 215 14.49 -2.47 -5.43
CA MET A 215 15.47 -1.82 -4.58
C MET A 215 16.65 -2.74 -4.21
N LEU A 216 16.41 -4.04 -3.99
CA LEU A 216 17.50 -5.00 -3.81
C LEU A 216 18.37 -5.11 -5.07
N HIS A 217 17.78 -5.09 -6.25
CA HIS A 217 18.51 -5.09 -7.52
C HIS A 217 19.39 -3.85 -7.68
N VAL A 218 18.84 -2.66 -7.45
CA VAL A 218 19.59 -1.40 -7.49
C VAL A 218 20.72 -1.39 -6.45
N ARG A 219 20.46 -1.87 -5.23
CA ARG A 219 21.48 -1.98 -4.16
C ARG A 219 22.62 -2.95 -4.49
N ARG A 220 22.42 -3.89 -5.40
CA ARG A 220 23.45 -4.82 -5.90
C ARG A 220 24.25 -4.24 -7.08
N GLY A 221 24.05 -2.96 -7.42
CA GLY A 221 24.69 -2.30 -8.56
C GLY A 221 23.90 -2.43 -9.86
N GLY A 222 22.70 -3.03 -9.83
CA GLY A 222 21.80 -3.06 -10.97
C GLY A 222 21.24 -1.69 -11.32
N VAL A 223 20.82 -1.52 -12.57
CA VAL A 223 20.18 -0.28 -13.04
C VAL A 223 18.85 -0.66 -13.68
N ILE A 224 17.80 0.09 -13.36
CA ILE A 224 16.49 -0.09 -14.01
C ILE A 224 16.64 0.40 -15.46
N PRO A 225 16.49 -0.47 -16.47
CA PRO A 225 16.73 -0.10 -17.85
C PRO A 225 15.69 0.92 -18.34
N VAL A 226 16.19 2.02 -18.91
CA VAL A 226 15.34 3.05 -19.52
C VAL A 226 15.21 2.75 -21.02
N ASN A 227 13.99 2.41 -21.46
CA ASN A 227 13.67 2.14 -22.86
C ASN A 227 12.69 3.21 -23.36
N ARG A 228 12.99 3.86 -24.49
CA ARG A 228 12.15 4.91 -25.10
C ARG A 228 10.71 4.45 -25.38
N TRP A 229 10.53 3.19 -25.77
CA TRP A 229 9.20 2.63 -26.04
C TRP A 229 8.41 2.42 -24.75
N LEU A 230 9.07 1.91 -23.71
CA LEU A 230 8.45 1.74 -22.40
C LEU A 230 8.15 3.08 -21.74
N LEU A 231 9.02 4.08 -21.92
CA LEU A 231 8.79 5.46 -21.48
C LEU A 231 7.55 6.05 -22.16
N GLY A 232 7.46 5.93 -23.49
CA GLY A 232 6.29 6.38 -24.25
C GLY A 232 5.01 5.65 -23.84
N ALA A 233 5.06 4.34 -23.66
CA ALA A 233 3.93 3.54 -23.20
C ALA A 233 3.48 3.92 -21.78
N ALA A 234 4.42 4.11 -20.85
CA ALA A 234 4.12 4.54 -19.49
C ALA A 234 3.50 5.95 -19.47
N ALA A 235 4.06 6.90 -20.24
CA ALA A 235 3.52 8.24 -20.36
C ALA A 235 2.12 8.22 -20.97
N ALA A 236 1.91 7.49 -22.07
CA ALA A 236 0.61 7.34 -22.70
C ALA A 236 -0.42 6.73 -21.74
N TYR A 237 -0.03 5.72 -20.97
CA TYR A 237 -0.91 5.08 -20.00
C TYR A 237 -1.32 6.02 -18.86
N VAL A 238 -0.38 6.78 -18.30
CA VAL A 238 -0.65 7.78 -17.25
C VAL A 238 -1.54 8.91 -17.77
N LEU A 239 -1.28 9.42 -18.97
CA LEU A 239 -2.12 10.45 -19.60
C LEU A 239 -3.52 9.93 -19.91
N THR A 240 -3.64 8.68 -20.36
CA THR A 240 -4.93 8.03 -20.59
C THR A 240 -5.69 7.90 -19.28
N ALA A 241 -5.03 7.47 -18.20
CA ALA A 241 -5.65 7.36 -16.88
C ALA A 241 -6.16 8.72 -16.38
N LEU A 242 -5.38 9.79 -16.56
CA LEU A 242 -5.78 11.14 -16.20
C LEU A 242 -7.05 11.59 -16.93
N VAL A 243 -7.09 11.42 -18.26
CA VAL A 243 -8.28 11.77 -19.07
C VAL A 243 -9.47 10.90 -18.68
N TRP A 244 -9.24 9.61 -18.43
CA TRP A 244 -10.29 8.65 -18.12
C TRP A 244 -10.99 8.94 -16.79
N VAL A 245 -10.24 9.29 -15.75
CA VAL A 245 -10.79 9.59 -14.41
C VAL A 245 -11.73 10.81 -14.43
N HIS A 246 -11.51 11.74 -15.36
CA HIS A 246 -12.38 12.90 -15.58
C HIS A 246 -13.47 12.68 -16.65
N SER A 247 -13.57 11.46 -17.20
CA SER A 247 -14.58 11.11 -18.20
C SER A 247 -15.80 10.43 -17.56
N PRO A 248 -16.97 10.40 -18.24
CA PRO A 248 -18.15 9.63 -17.80
C PRO A 248 -17.91 8.11 -17.69
N LEU A 249 -16.75 7.62 -18.11
CA LEU A 249 -16.35 6.21 -18.04
C LEU A 249 -15.77 5.85 -16.66
N TRP A 250 -15.50 6.83 -15.79
CA TRP A 250 -15.03 6.59 -14.43
C TRP A 250 -16.12 5.92 -13.59
N GLY A 251 -15.77 4.84 -12.89
CA GLY A 251 -16.69 4.09 -12.03
C GLY A 251 -17.35 2.85 -12.64
N ARG A 252 -17.11 2.51 -13.91
CA ARG A 252 -17.54 1.21 -14.44
C ARG A 252 -16.53 0.12 -14.07
N ILE A 253 -17.00 -0.86 -13.30
CA ILE A 253 -16.16 -1.89 -12.64
C ILE A 253 -15.76 -3.02 -13.59
N SER A 254 -16.56 -3.34 -14.61
CA SER A 254 -16.18 -4.28 -15.67
C SER A 254 -16.79 -3.85 -17.01
N TRP A 255 -16.02 -4.07 -18.08
CA TRP A 255 -16.44 -3.78 -19.46
C TRP A 255 -16.53 -5.05 -20.33
N LEU A 256 -15.96 -6.15 -19.84
CA LEU A 256 -15.65 -7.35 -20.63
C LEU A 256 -16.04 -8.66 -19.90
N ASP A 257 -16.86 -8.60 -18.84
CA ASP A 257 -17.19 -9.74 -17.95
C ASP A 257 -15.96 -10.51 -17.43
N LEU A 258 -14.80 -9.85 -17.42
CA LEU A 258 -13.56 -10.38 -16.89
C LEU A 258 -13.54 -10.25 -15.36
N PRO A 259 -12.72 -11.09 -14.67
CA PRO A 259 -12.51 -10.97 -13.23
C PRO A 259 -12.10 -9.54 -12.82
N VAL A 260 -12.59 -9.10 -11.65
CA VAL A 260 -12.35 -7.76 -11.08
C VAL A 260 -10.86 -7.45 -10.86
N VAL A 261 -10.00 -8.47 -10.75
CA VAL A 261 -8.55 -8.26 -10.70
C VAL A 261 -7.95 -7.86 -12.05
N LEU A 262 -8.55 -8.26 -13.17
CA LEU A 262 -8.06 -7.97 -14.52
C LEU A 262 -8.67 -6.69 -15.10
N THR A 263 -9.91 -6.37 -14.72
CA THR A 263 -10.63 -5.20 -15.20
C THR A 263 -11.16 -4.33 -14.07
N GLY A 264 -11.41 -3.05 -14.36
CA GLY A 264 -11.95 -2.12 -13.39
C GLY A 264 -10.88 -1.47 -12.52
N PHE A 265 -11.32 -0.90 -11.40
CA PHE A 265 -10.50 -0.07 -10.51
C PHE A 265 -10.64 -0.51 -9.06
N ASP A 266 -10.78 -1.82 -8.84
CA ASP A 266 -10.89 -2.38 -7.51
C ASP A 266 -9.59 -2.22 -6.70
N LYS A 267 -9.75 -1.79 -5.44
CA LYS A 267 -8.66 -1.62 -4.48
C LYS A 267 -8.40 -2.88 -3.68
N THR A 268 -9.43 -3.67 -3.39
CA THR A 268 -9.30 -4.85 -2.54
C THR A 268 -8.31 -5.85 -3.09
N PHE A 269 -8.43 -6.19 -4.37
CA PHE A 269 -7.58 -7.15 -5.08
C PHE A 269 -6.47 -6.48 -5.88
N LEU A 270 -6.24 -5.18 -5.70
CA LEU A 270 -5.24 -4.41 -6.45
C LEU A 270 -5.36 -4.70 -7.96
N SER A 271 -6.47 -4.24 -8.54
CA SER A 271 -6.77 -4.50 -9.95
C SER A 271 -5.62 -4.10 -10.89
N LEU A 272 -5.46 -4.85 -11.97
CA LEU A 272 -4.39 -4.71 -12.94
C LEU A 272 -4.28 -3.27 -13.47
N PRO A 273 -5.37 -2.54 -13.79
CA PRO A 273 -5.24 -1.16 -14.25
C PRO A 273 -4.56 -0.24 -13.22
N ARG A 274 -4.85 -0.44 -11.92
CA ARG A 274 -4.25 0.33 -10.82
C ARG A 274 -2.80 -0.08 -10.58
N LEU A 275 -2.50 -1.38 -10.63
CA LEU A 275 -1.14 -1.90 -10.54
C LEU A 275 -0.25 -1.36 -11.67
N LEU A 276 -0.71 -1.44 -12.92
CA LEU A 276 0.03 -0.89 -14.06
C LEU A 276 0.21 0.62 -13.94
N HIS A 277 -0.77 1.33 -13.38
CA HIS A 277 -0.71 2.77 -13.24
C HIS A 277 0.37 3.20 -12.26
N ILE A 278 0.42 2.61 -11.06
CA ILE A 278 1.47 2.95 -10.09
C ILE A 278 2.86 2.58 -10.60
N LEU A 279 2.99 1.46 -11.34
CA LEU A 279 4.26 1.04 -11.92
C LEU A 279 4.70 1.98 -13.05
N ALA A 280 3.78 2.44 -13.90
CA ALA A 280 4.05 3.43 -14.93
C ALA A 280 4.50 4.77 -14.34
N VAL A 281 3.78 5.29 -13.34
CA VAL A 281 4.17 6.52 -12.63
C VAL A 281 5.55 6.38 -12.00
N SER A 282 5.80 5.26 -11.31
CA SER A 282 7.10 4.99 -10.68
C SER A 282 8.23 4.87 -11.71
N TYR A 283 7.96 4.25 -12.86
CA TYR A 283 8.92 4.16 -13.96
C TYR A 283 9.26 5.53 -14.52
N LEU A 284 8.26 6.40 -14.75
CA LEU A 284 8.49 7.77 -15.22
C LEU A 284 9.33 8.59 -14.24
N ILE A 285 9.08 8.47 -12.93
CA ILE A 285 9.87 9.14 -11.88
C ILE A 285 11.35 8.71 -11.94
N VAL A 286 11.61 7.42 -12.14
CA VAL A 286 12.99 6.89 -12.23
C VAL A 286 13.64 7.25 -13.56
N ALA A 287 12.90 7.19 -14.67
CA ALA A 287 13.41 7.38 -16.02
C ALA A 287 13.67 8.85 -16.37
N LEU A 288 13.05 9.80 -15.66
CA LEU A 288 13.20 11.25 -15.89
C LEU A 288 14.10 11.87 -14.81
N PRO A 289 15.39 12.13 -15.10
CA PRO A 289 16.34 12.64 -14.10
C PRO A 289 15.92 13.99 -13.51
N ALA A 290 15.26 14.85 -14.28
CA ALA A 290 14.74 16.13 -13.80
C ALA A 290 13.72 15.95 -12.66
N VAL A 291 12.82 14.97 -12.79
CA VAL A 291 11.84 14.63 -11.75
C VAL A 291 12.54 13.99 -10.55
N SER A 292 13.46 13.04 -10.80
CA SER A 292 14.17 12.40 -9.71
C SER A 292 15.09 13.36 -8.93
N ASN A 293 15.70 14.35 -9.57
CA ASN A 293 16.62 15.28 -8.94
C ASN A 293 15.91 16.33 -8.08
N LEU A 294 14.65 16.65 -8.37
CA LEU A 294 13.84 17.56 -7.56
C LEU A 294 13.71 17.10 -6.10
N PHE A 295 13.76 15.77 -5.88
CA PHE A 295 13.60 15.16 -4.56
C PHE A 295 14.93 14.81 -3.89
N ARG A 296 16.08 15.15 -4.51
CA ARG A 296 17.40 15.05 -3.88
C ARG A 296 17.66 16.37 -3.15
N THR A 297 17.31 16.38 -1.86
CA THR A 297 17.74 17.41 -0.90
C THR A 297 19.01 16.97 -0.20
#